data_AF-A0A938KHD9-F1
#
_entry.id   AF-A0A938KHD9-F1
#
_cell.length_a   1.000
_cell.length_b   1.000
_cell.length_c   1.000
_cell.angle_alpha   90.00
_cell.angle_beta   90.00
_cell.angle_gamma   90.00
#
_symmetry.space_group_name_H-M   'P 1'
#
loop_
_entity.id
_entity.type
_entity.pdbx_description
1 polymer ?
#
loop_
_entity_poly.entity_id
_entity_poly.type
_entity_poly.pdbx_seq_one_letter_code
_entity_poly.pdbx_strand_id
1 'polypeptide(L)'
;MFSVTSTNDSGPGSLRQAILDGNANRGSGVVSFSIPTPGKTISLTTALSAVLGPLFIDGSTQPGFMGTALIEVSGAGVPGAGQDGFRLRGGQRTVSKVVMSKRGVELA
;
A
#
# COMPACT_ATOMS: atom_id res chain seq x y z
N MET A 1 -11.81 -3.99 6.16
CA MET A 1 -10.95 -4.15 4.97
C MET A 1 -11.23 -2.97 4.06
N PHE A 2 -10.18 -2.37 3.50
CA PHE A 2 -10.25 -1.16 2.69
C PHE A 2 -9.61 -1.47 1.34
N SER A 3 -10.36 -1.28 0.25
CA SER A 3 -9.91 -1.72 -1.07
C SER A 3 -9.38 -0.57 -1.89
N VAL A 4 -8.20 -0.76 -2.47
CA VAL A 4 -7.60 0.11 -3.48
C VAL A 4 -7.91 -0.47 -4.86
N THR A 5 -8.69 0.25 -5.64
CA THR A 5 -9.16 -0.15 -6.97
C THR A 5 -8.69 0.79 -8.08
N SER A 6 -8.03 1.90 -7.71
CA SER A 6 -7.56 2.93 -8.64
C SER A 6 -6.11 3.31 -8.36
N THR A 7 -5.41 3.75 -9.40
CA THR A 7 -4.07 4.34 -9.33
C THR A 7 -4.08 5.85 -9.05
N ASN A 8 -5.26 6.46 -8.93
CA ASN A 8 -5.40 7.89 -8.62
C ASN A 8 -4.76 8.23 -7.26
N ASP A 9 -4.13 9.41 -7.17
CA ASP A 9 -3.53 9.92 -5.93
C ASP A 9 -4.57 10.18 -4.82
N SER A 10 -5.81 10.48 -5.19
CA SER A 10 -6.90 10.77 -4.26
C SER A 10 -8.27 10.38 -4.82
N GLY A 11 -9.29 10.48 -3.97
CA GLY A 11 -10.67 10.12 -4.29
C GLY A 11 -11.02 8.66 -4.00
N PRO A 12 -12.29 8.27 -4.21
CA PRO A 12 -12.77 6.92 -3.94
C PRO A 12 -11.92 5.83 -4.62
N GLY A 13 -11.56 4.79 -3.86
CA GLY A 13 -10.76 3.66 -4.36
C GLY A 13 -9.25 3.92 -4.47
N SER A 14 -8.75 5.09 -4.07
CA SER A 14 -7.32 5.38 -3.98
C SER A 14 -6.67 4.81 -2.72
N LEU A 15 -5.34 4.66 -2.74
CA LEU A 15 -4.55 4.32 -1.55
C LEU A 15 -4.73 5.34 -0.41
N ARG A 16 -4.83 6.62 -0.76
CA ARG A 16 -5.05 7.69 0.22
C ARG A 16 -6.39 7.52 0.93
N GLN A 17 -7.46 7.23 0.19
CA GLN A 17 -8.76 6.97 0.78
C GLN A 17 -8.72 5.74 1.71
N ALA A 18 -8.08 4.65 1.27
CA ALA A 18 -7.98 3.44 2.10
C ALA A 18 -7.22 3.67 3.41
N ILE A 19 -6.19 4.52 3.41
CA ILE A 19 -5.48 4.92 4.64
C ILE A 19 -6.36 5.79 5.54
N LEU A 20 -7.12 6.74 4.98
CA LEU A 20 -8.06 7.55 5.75
C LEU A 20 -9.14 6.69 6.42
N ASP A 21 -9.72 5.75 5.67
CA ASP A 21 -10.72 4.82 6.19
C ASP A 21 -10.12 3.90 7.27
N GLY A 22 -8.86 3.46 7.07
CA GLY A 22 -8.11 2.70 8.05
C GLY A 22 -7.83 3.46 9.34
N ASN A 23 -7.48 4.74 9.24
CA ASN A 23 -7.24 5.61 10.39
C ASN A 23 -8.54 5.94 11.16
N ALA A 24 -9.68 5.98 10.46
CA ALA A 24 -10.98 6.17 11.09
C ALA A 24 -11.48 4.91 11.82
N ASN A 25 -10.89 3.75 11.55
CA ASN A 25 -11.25 2.49 12.18
C ASN A 25 -10.56 2.33 13.55
N ARG A 26 -11.33 1.97 14.59
CA ARG A 26 -10.84 1.78 15.96
C ARG A 26 -10.12 0.45 16.20
N GLY A 27 -10.16 -0.47 15.22
CA GLY A 27 -9.54 -1.79 15.30
C GLY A 27 -8.51 -2.03 14.18
N SER A 28 -8.00 -3.26 14.11
CA SER A 28 -7.07 -3.63 13.05
C SER A 28 -7.73 -3.51 11.68
N GLY A 29 -7.06 -2.81 10.77
CA GLY A 29 -7.45 -2.64 9.38
C GLY A 29 -6.57 -3.45 8.43
N VAL A 30 -7.11 -3.85 7.28
CA VAL A 30 -6.34 -4.41 6.17
C VAL A 30 -6.67 -3.61 4.92
N VAL A 31 -5.67 -3.05 4.27
CA VAL A 31 -5.73 -2.46 2.94
C VAL A 31 -5.35 -3.53 1.93
N SER A 32 -6.25 -3.79 0.97
CA SER A 32 -6.08 -4.75 -0.11
C SER A 32 -6.17 -4.05 -1.46
N PHE A 33 -5.62 -4.66 -2.50
CA PHE A 33 -5.55 -4.09 -3.84
C PHE A 33 -6.30 -4.97 -4.84
N SER A 34 -7.10 -4.31 -5.68
CA SER A 34 -7.85 -4.91 -6.80
C SER A 34 -7.90 -3.92 -7.96
N ILE A 35 -6.74 -3.43 -8.40
CA ILE A 35 -6.63 -2.47 -9.50
C ILE A 35 -6.78 -3.21 -10.83
N PRO A 36 -7.78 -2.88 -11.68
CA PRO A 36 -8.09 -3.65 -12.89
C PRO A 36 -7.16 -3.34 -14.07
N THR A 37 -6.44 -2.22 -14.08
CA THR A 37 -5.67 -1.75 -15.24
C THR A 37 -4.25 -2.35 -15.32
N PRO A 38 -3.69 -2.48 -16.54
CA PRO A 38 -2.25 -2.65 -16.73
C PRO A 38 -1.51 -1.39 -16.27
N GLY A 39 -0.35 -1.56 -15.63
CA GLY A 39 0.37 -0.44 -14.99
C GLY A 39 -0.30 -0.01 -13.68
N LYS A 40 0.18 -0.55 -12.56
CA LYS A 40 -0.38 -0.28 -11.23
C LYS A 40 0.54 0.65 -10.43
N THR A 41 0.97 1.72 -11.08
CA THR A 41 1.80 2.75 -10.48
C THR A 41 0.91 3.85 -9.90
N ILE A 42 0.86 3.95 -8.57
CA ILE A 42 0.16 5.01 -7.84
C ILE A 42 1.14 6.17 -7.68
N SER A 43 0.92 7.26 -8.41
CA SER A 43 1.79 8.43 -8.36
C SER A 43 1.25 9.44 -7.35
N LEU A 44 1.98 9.61 -6.25
CA LEU A 44 1.61 10.54 -5.18
C LEU A 44 2.03 11.96 -5.56
N THR A 45 1.11 12.91 -5.39
CA THR A 45 1.39 14.35 -5.58
C THR A 45 1.74 15.05 -4.27
N THR A 46 1.34 14.45 -3.15
CA THR A 46 1.66 14.91 -1.79
C THR A 46 1.91 13.70 -0.90
N ALA A 47 2.58 13.90 0.24
CA ALA A 47 2.81 12.83 1.21
C ALA A 47 1.49 12.17 1.62
N LEU A 48 1.51 10.85 1.81
CA LEU A 48 0.40 10.13 2.40
C LEU A 48 0.26 10.50 3.88
N SER A 49 -0.97 10.56 4.37
CA SER A 49 -1.24 10.75 5.80
C SER A 49 -0.57 9.64 6.61
N ALA A 50 -0.06 9.99 7.79
CA ALA A 50 0.49 9.01 8.71
C ALA A 50 -0.57 7.95 9.06
N VAL A 51 -0.13 6.70 9.18
CA VAL A 51 -0.96 5.60 9.68
C VAL A 51 -1.04 5.71 11.20
N LEU A 52 -2.24 5.91 11.74
CA LEU A 52 -2.48 6.25 13.16
C LEU A 52 -2.83 5.03 14.02
N GLY A 53 -3.12 3.88 13.40
CA GLY A 53 -3.56 2.67 14.08
C GLY A 53 -2.98 1.40 13.46
N PRO A 54 -3.36 0.21 13.95
CA PRO A 54 -2.94 -1.07 13.40
C PRO A 54 -3.55 -1.29 12.01
N LEU A 55 -2.90 -0.76 10.98
CA LEU A 55 -3.30 -0.90 9.58
C LEU A 55 -2.26 -1.73 8.82
N PHE A 56 -2.69 -2.87 8.31
CA PHE A 56 -1.89 -3.72 7.45
C PHE A 56 -2.13 -3.34 5.99
N ILE A 57 -1.08 -3.14 5.19
CA ILE A 57 -1.20 -2.82 3.77
C ILE A 57 -0.60 -3.98 2.98
N ASP A 58 -1.43 -4.70 2.23
CA ASP A 58 -1.06 -5.96 1.58
C ASP A 58 -1.14 -5.88 0.05
N GLY A 59 -0.03 -5.54 -0.58
CA GLY A 59 0.10 -5.53 -2.05
C GLY A 59 -0.02 -6.91 -2.71
N SER A 60 0.09 -8.02 -1.97
CA SER A 60 -0.03 -9.37 -2.52
C SER A 60 -1.47 -9.76 -2.86
N THR A 61 -2.45 -9.02 -2.34
CA THR A 61 -3.87 -9.21 -2.64
C THR A 61 -4.26 -8.82 -4.07
N GLN A 62 -3.38 -8.12 -4.79
CA GLN A 62 -3.61 -7.73 -6.19
C GLN A 62 -3.79 -8.95 -7.10
N PRO A 63 -4.91 -9.06 -7.82
CA PRO A 63 -5.08 -10.05 -8.86
C PRO A 63 -3.91 -10.08 -9.83
N GLY A 64 -3.34 -11.27 -10.04
CA GLY A 64 -2.16 -11.52 -10.85
C GLY A 64 -0.84 -11.57 -10.06
N PHE A 65 -0.85 -11.32 -8.75
CA PHE A 65 0.36 -11.49 -7.93
C PHE A 65 0.79 -12.95 -7.92
N MET A 66 1.99 -13.22 -8.47
CA MET A 66 2.61 -14.55 -8.50
C MET A 66 4.03 -14.48 -7.93
N GLY A 67 4.16 -13.89 -6.74
CA GLY A 67 5.46 -13.69 -6.07
C GLY A 67 6.26 -12.48 -6.57
N THR A 68 5.80 -11.83 -7.64
CA THR A 68 6.36 -10.56 -8.14
C THR A 68 5.39 -9.42 -7.85
N ALA A 69 5.88 -8.36 -7.23
CA ALA A 69 5.08 -7.17 -6.92
C ALA A 69 4.54 -6.54 -8.22
N LEU A 70 3.22 -6.36 -8.29
CA LEU A 70 2.56 -5.75 -9.45
C LEU A 70 2.26 -4.27 -9.26
N ILE A 71 2.31 -3.78 -8.01
CA ILE A 71 1.95 -2.41 -7.63
C ILE A 71 3.23 -1.65 -7.30
N GLU A 72 3.35 -0.47 -7.87
CA GLU A 72 4.38 0.51 -7.51
C GLU A 72 3.69 1.73 -6.89
N VAL A 73 4.24 2.26 -5.81
CA VAL A 73 3.80 3.56 -5.27
C VAL A 73 4.96 4.52 -5.44
N SER A 74 4.78 5.52 -6.30
CA SER A 74 5.81 6.51 -6.59
C SER A 74 5.52 7.79 -5.83
N GLY A 75 6.51 8.25 -5.06
CA GLY A 75 6.53 9.55 -4.39
C GLY A 75 7.27 10.63 -5.17
N ALA A 76 7.66 10.38 -6.42
CA ALA A 76 8.46 11.33 -7.22
C ALA A 76 7.75 12.68 -7.46
N GLY A 77 6.42 12.74 -7.30
CA GLY A 77 5.64 13.96 -7.39
C GLY A 77 5.50 14.72 -6.06
N VAL A 78 6.05 14.22 -4.96
CA VAL A 78 5.91 14.83 -3.62
C VAL A 78 7.06 15.83 -3.38
N PRO A 79 6.78 17.14 -3.26
CA PRO A 79 7.83 18.13 -3.02
C PRO A 79 8.57 17.88 -1.71
N GLY A 80 9.91 17.88 -1.74
CA GLY A 80 10.74 17.68 -0.56
C GLY A 80 10.78 16.24 -0.03
N ALA A 81 10.03 15.31 -0.62
CA ALA A 81 10.40 13.91 -0.54
C ALA A 81 11.69 13.77 -1.35
N GLY A 82 12.77 13.26 -0.76
CA GLY A 82 13.86 12.72 -1.56
C GLY A 82 13.24 11.79 -2.61
N GLN A 83 13.79 11.75 -3.83
CA GLN A 83 13.28 11.05 -5.02
C GLN A 83 13.04 9.53 -4.82
N ASP A 84 13.17 9.06 -3.59
CA ASP A 84 12.77 7.77 -3.04
C ASP A 84 11.25 7.75 -2.84
N GLY A 85 10.54 7.71 -3.98
CA GLY A 85 9.20 7.15 -4.00
C GLY A 85 9.21 5.79 -3.31
N PHE A 86 8.20 5.53 -2.48
CA PHE A 86 8.01 4.31 -1.67
C PHE A 86 8.11 3.04 -2.53
N ARG A 87 9.35 2.60 -2.79
CA ARG A 87 9.65 1.38 -3.51
C ARG A 87 9.62 0.24 -2.51
N LEU A 88 8.49 -0.48 -2.48
CA LEU A 88 8.41 -1.83 -1.90
C LEU A 88 9.23 -2.80 -2.75
N ARG A 89 10.56 -2.62 -2.80
CA ARG A 89 11.47 -3.69 -3.18
C ARG A 89 11.55 -4.61 -1.97
N GLY A 90 11.19 -5.88 -2.15
CA GLY A 90 11.38 -6.91 -1.13
C GLY A 90 12.82 -6.83 -0.61
N GLY A 91 12.96 -6.44 0.66
CA GLY A 91 14.24 -6.03 1.21
C GLY A 91 14.10 -4.80 2.10
N GLN A 92 13.52 -5.02 3.28
CA GLN A 92 13.66 -4.23 4.52
C GLN A 92 14.66 -3.07 4.41
N ARG A 93 14.20 -1.80 4.37
CA ARG A 93 14.70 -0.62 5.13
C ARG A 93 13.71 0.56 5.09
N THR A 94 13.52 1.16 6.26
CA THR A 94 12.59 2.25 6.65
C THR A 94 11.11 1.87 6.61
N VAL A 95 10.72 1.20 7.70
CA VAL A 95 9.42 0.60 7.96
C VAL A 95 8.86 1.32 9.17
N SER A 96 7.96 2.30 8.96
CA SER A 96 6.89 2.51 9.95
C SER A 96 5.89 1.38 9.72
N LYS A 97 6.28 0.18 10.18
CA LYS A 97 5.59 -1.11 10.11
C LYS A 97 4.88 -1.47 8.78
N VAL A 98 5.64 -1.65 7.70
CA VAL A 98 5.35 -2.70 6.70
C VAL A 98 5.79 -4.06 7.27
N VAL A 99 4.85 -4.82 7.82
CA VAL A 99 5.06 -6.24 8.12
C VAL A 99 4.96 -6.99 6.78
N MET A 100 6.09 -7.45 6.24
CA MET A 100 6.10 -8.45 5.16
C MET A 100 5.83 -9.82 5.81
N SER A 101 4.57 -10.27 5.85
CA SER A 101 4.24 -11.58 6.40
C SER A 101 4.64 -12.69 5.43
N LYS A 102 5.75 -13.38 5.70
CA LYS A 102 5.94 -14.75 5.22
C LYS A 102 4.85 -15.62 5.86
N ARG A 103 3.90 -16.12 5.08
CA ARG A 103 2.95 -17.13 5.54
C ARG A 103 3.63 -18.48 5.37
N GLY A 104 4.10 -19.07 6.46
CA GLY A 104 4.83 -20.34 6.46
C GLY A 104 4.50 -21.17 7.69
N VAL A 105 3.37 -21.86 7.60
CA VAL A 105 3.08 -23.23 8.08
C VAL A 105 3.48 -23.60 9.52
N GLU A 106 2.47 -23.77 10.40
CA GLU A 106 2.56 -24.74 11.50
C GLU A 106 2.34 -26.13 10.91
N LEU A 107 3.38 -26.97 10.95
CA LEU A 107 3.31 -28.41 10.74
C LEU A 107 3.76 -29.09 12.04
N ALA A 108 2.83 -29.89 12.57
CA ALA A 108 2.90 -30.83 13.71
C ALA A 108 3.18 -30.23 15.09
#